data_AF-A0A8B7JV76-F1
#
_entry.id   AF-A0A8B7JV76-F1
#
_cell.length_a   1.000
_cell.length_b   1.000
_cell.length_c   1.000
_cell.angle_alpha   90.00
_cell.angle_beta   90.00
_cell.angle_gamma   90.00
#
_symmetry.space_group_name_H-M   'P 1'
#
loop_
_entity.id
_entity.type
_entity.pdbx_description
1 polymer ?
#
loop_
_entity_poly.entity_id
_entity_poly.type
_entity_poly.pdbx_seq_one_letter_code
_entity_poly.pdbx_strand_id
1 'polypeptide(L)'
;MASEQPGEPTAYSLVEPTHWELLNLLDTVGQRNGRLLVMEMDDAHERSPLVLMDFAQDLFGAVDLRAKLQQKEMTEEEQEPQPQPQLAFMLWQATTLKHLMQWDHLDETLWNLRSLFPSMPAVLVLVVIQPDPQRQPEQTVEALRRMQCLLDGAFQELVVEAAVYSPGQPDGILEVERAACRALREVLKGREEITSQDPVTIWLSLTTCDTRYRRQFEDGLS
;
A
#
# COMPACT_ATOMS: atom_id res chain seq x y z
N MET A 1 -34.53 27.22 41.71
CA MET A 1 -35.14 26.99 40.38
C MET A 1 -33.98 26.64 39.46
N ALA A 2 -33.89 25.36 39.12
CA ALA A 2 -32.81 24.80 38.32
C ALA A 2 -32.91 25.28 36.88
N SER A 3 -31.78 25.61 36.27
CA SER A 3 -31.65 25.69 34.82
C SER A 3 -30.70 24.57 34.42
N GLU A 4 -31.29 23.45 34.04
CA GLU A 4 -30.61 22.36 33.33
C GLU A 4 -30.23 22.89 31.95
N GLN A 5 -28.93 22.98 31.68
CA GLN A 5 -28.43 23.02 30.31
C GLN A 5 -28.12 21.58 29.85
N PRO A 6 -28.35 21.27 28.56
CA PRO A 6 -28.38 19.91 28.07
C PRO A 6 -26.98 19.33 28.00
N GLY A 7 -26.86 18.06 28.38
CA GLY A 7 -25.62 17.31 28.32
C GLY A 7 -24.97 17.34 26.94
N GLU A 8 -23.66 17.58 26.94
CA GLU A 8 -22.80 17.26 25.80
C GLU A 8 -22.99 15.78 25.44
N PRO A 9 -23.39 15.45 24.20
CA PRO A 9 -23.20 14.09 23.73
C PRO A 9 -21.69 13.88 23.57
N THR A 10 -21.18 12.98 24.40
CA THR A 10 -19.86 12.36 24.32
C THR A 10 -19.46 12.11 22.87
N ALA A 11 -18.21 12.51 22.57
CA ALA A 11 -17.53 12.21 21.32
C ALA A 11 -17.42 10.69 21.11
N TYR A 12 -18.44 10.10 20.49
CA TYR A 12 -18.32 8.78 19.88
C TYR A 12 -17.57 8.98 18.56
N SER A 13 -16.27 8.68 18.65
CA SER A 13 -15.33 8.44 17.56
C SER A 13 -16.04 8.02 16.27
N LEU A 14 -16.08 8.93 15.29
CA LEU A 14 -16.36 8.61 13.89
C LEU A 14 -15.19 7.75 13.39
N VAL A 15 -15.27 6.43 13.62
CA VAL A 15 -14.60 5.52 12.70
C VAL A 15 -15.39 5.64 11.42
N GLU A 16 -14.80 6.28 10.41
CA GLU A 16 -15.46 6.51 9.14
C GLU A 16 -15.92 5.17 8.53
N PRO A 17 -17.09 5.11 7.88
CA PRO A 17 -17.66 3.87 7.33
C PRO A 17 -16.66 3.09 6.45
N THR A 18 -15.75 3.80 5.79
CA THR A 18 -14.71 3.25 4.92
C THR A 18 -13.65 2.45 5.68
N HIS A 19 -13.25 2.89 6.88
CA HIS A 19 -12.22 2.22 7.66
C HIS A 19 -12.69 0.84 8.13
N TRP A 20 -13.91 0.78 8.69
CA TRP A 20 -14.53 -0.50 9.06
C TRP A 20 -14.71 -1.43 7.87
N GLU A 21 -15.09 -0.87 6.71
CA GLU A 21 -15.20 -1.64 5.49
C GLU A 21 -13.86 -2.22 5.04
N LEU A 22 -12.79 -1.43 5.10
CA LEU A 22 -11.43 -1.89 4.80
C LEU A 22 -11.06 -3.06 5.71
N LEU A 23 -11.24 -2.91 7.03
CA LEU A 23 -10.93 -3.98 7.98
C LEU A 23 -11.71 -5.28 7.69
N ASN A 24 -12.99 -5.18 7.31
CA ASN A 24 -13.80 -6.36 6.95
C ASN A 24 -13.32 -7.02 5.65
N LEU A 25 -12.94 -6.23 4.64
CA LEU A 25 -12.38 -6.76 3.39
C LEU A 25 -11.02 -7.42 3.64
N LEU A 26 -10.20 -6.83 4.52
CA LEU A 26 -8.93 -7.41 4.93
C LEU A 26 -9.10 -8.69 5.75
N ASP A 27 -10.11 -8.79 6.62
CA ASP A 27 -10.43 -10.03 7.33
C ASP A 27 -10.82 -11.15 6.35
N THR A 28 -11.61 -10.81 5.33
CA THR A 28 -11.96 -11.75 4.24
C THR A 28 -10.71 -12.23 3.48
N VAL A 29 -9.76 -11.33 3.24
CA VAL A 29 -8.44 -11.68 2.67
C VAL A 29 -7.64 -12.56 3.63
N GLY A 30 -7.64 -12.21 4.92
CA GLY A 30 -7.01 -12.96 5.99
C GLY A 30 -7.52 -14.40 6.04
N GLN A 31 -8.84 -14.61 5.98
CA GLN A 31 -9.50 -15.93 5.95
C GLN A 31 -8.99 -16.86 4.83
N ARG A 32 -8.34 -16.29 3.82
CA ARG A 32 -7.71 -17.01 2.71
C ARG A 32 -6.19 -17.16 2.89
N ASN A 33 -5.68 -17.05 4.11
CA ASN A 33 -4.27 -16.93 4.45
C ASN A 33 -3.57 -15.79 3.69
N GLY A 34 -4.30 -14.70 3.45
CA GLY A 34 -3.79 -13.55 2.73
C GLY A 34 -2.80 -12.72 3.55
N ARG A 35 -1.74 -12.25 2.89
CA ARG A 35 -0.77 -11.33 3.48
C ARG A 35 -0.91 -9.93 2.89
N LEU A 36 -0.58 -8.96 3.73
CA LEU A 36 -0.51 -7.56 3.39
C LEU A 36 0.95 -7.12 3.32
N LEU A 37 1.34 -6.52 2.21
CA LEU A 37 2.66 -5.93 2.03
C LEU A 37 2.53 -4.42 1.91
N VAL A 38 3.36 -3.67 2.64
CA VAL A 38 3.55 -2.24 2.42
C VAL A 38 5.01 -2.05 2.07
N MET A 39 5.24 -1.49 0.90
CA MET A 39 6.56 -1.30 0.30
C MET A 39 6.76 0.17 0.01
N GLU A 40 7.80 0.77 0.57
CA GLU A 40 8.22 2.13 0.20
C GLU A 40 9.37 2.07 -0.80
N MET A 41 9.16 2.78 -1.90
CA MET A 41 10.11 2.90 -3.00
C MET A 41 11.02 4.08 -2.72
N ASP A 42 12.21 3.76 -2.23
CA ASP A 42 13.21 4.74 -1.83
C ASP A 42 14.08 5.11 -3.04
N ASP A 43 14.30 6.41 -3.22
CA ASP A 43 15.29 6.93 -4.16
C ASP A 43 16.41 7.55 -3.35
N ALA A 44 17.58 6.90 -3.34
CA ALA A 44 18.73 7.34 -2.58
C ALA A 44 19.24 8.76 -2.94
N HIS A 45 18.79 9.33 -4.07
CA HIS A 45 19.11 10.70 -4.47
C HIS A 45 18.20 11.74 -3.81
N GLU A 46 17.06 11.31 -3.27
CA GLU A 46 16.16 12.15 -2.49
C GLU A 46 16.22 11.76 -1.01
N ARG A 47 16.71 12.67 -0.18
CA ARG A 47 16.62 12.52 1.27
C ARG A 47 15.20 12.82 1.73
N SER A 48 14.30 11.87 1.53
CA SER A 48 12.97 11.90 2.14
C SER A 48 12.95 11.05 3.42
N PRO A 49 12.27 11.48 4.49
CA PRO A 49 11.96 10.60 5.60
C PRO A 49 11.14 9.41 5.09
N LEU A 50 11.49 8.21 5.55
CA LEU A 50 10.65 7.03 5.34
C LEU A 50 9.33 7.21 6.08
N VAL A 51 8.21 7.03 5.38
CA VAL A 51 6.87 7.19 5.93
C VAL A 51 6.14 5.86 6.15
N LEU A 52 6.80 4.72 5.89
CA LEU A 52 6.26 3.37 6.13
C LEU A 52 5.53 3.22 7.48
N MET A 53 6.14 3.70 8.56
CA MET A 53 5.60 3.54 9.90
C MET A 53 4.39 4.44 10.12
N ASP A 54 4.47 5.69 9.66
CA ASP A 54 3.37 6.66 9.74
C ASP A 54 2.17 6.16 8.92
N PHE A 55 2.42 5.67 7.71
CA PHE A 55 1.41 5.06 6.85
C PHE A 55 0.73 3.85 7.51
N ALA A 56 1.52 2.94 8.07
CA ALA A 56 0.97 1.77 8.73
C ALA A 56 0.13 2.16 9.96
N GLN A 57 0.60 3.13 10.75
CA GLN A 57 -0.12 3.62 11.93
C GLN A 57 -1.43 4.33 11.55
N ASP A 58 -1.40 5.12 10.49
CA ASP A 58 -2.56 5.84 9.99
C ASP A 58 -3.65 4.89 9.47
N LEU A 59 -3.27 3.82 8.77
CA LEU A 59 -4.23 2.88 8.15
C LEU A 59 -4.70 1.74 9.06
N PHE A 60 -3.83 1.24 9.95
CA PHE A 60 -4.12 0.05 10.75
C PHE A 60 -4.21 0.33 12.25
N GLY A 61 -3.98 1.58 12.65
CA GLY A 61 -3.95 2.02 14.03
C GLY A 61 -2.75 1.49 14.81
N ALA A 62 -2.66 1.86 16.09
CA ALA A 62 -1.65 1.37 17.02
C ALA A 62 -1.86 -0.10 17.44
N VAL A 63 -2.94 -0.73 16.98
CA VAL A 63 -3.35 -2.07 17.37
C VAL A 63 -2.56 -3.07 16.53
N ASP A 64 -1.38 -3.42 17.06
CA ASP A 64 -0.62 -4.63 16.74
C ASP A 64 0.46 -4.58 15.64
N LEU A 65 0.82 -3.40 15.13
CA LEU A 65 2.01 -3.24 14.27
C LEU A 65 3.32 -3.59 14.99
N ARG A 66 3.37 -3.28 16.30
CA ARG A 66 4.58 -3.39 17.13
C ARG A 66 4.91 -4.84 17.51
N ALA A 67 3.94 -5.74 17.48
CA ALA A 67 4.12 -7.15 17.84
C ALA A 67 4.53 -8.04 16.66
N LYS A 68 4.30 -7.59 15.41
CA LYS A 68 4.52 -8.40 14.20
C LYS A 68 5.62 -7.91 13.27
N LEU A 69 6.32 -6.83 13.61
CA LEU A 69 7.64 -6.50 13.03
C LEU A 69 8.71 -7.48 13.54
N GLN A 70 8.52 -8.77 13.28
CA GLN A 70 9.66 -9.65 13.18
C GLN A 70 10.34 -9.30 11.87
N GLN A 71 11.33 -8.42 11.98
CA GLN A 71 12.42 -8.36 11.04
C GLN A 71 13.05 -9.76 11.07
N LYS A 72 12.52 -10.68 10.24
CA LYS A 72 13.22 -11.95 9.99
C LYS A 72 14.43 -11.55 9.17
N GLU A 73 15.51 -11.17 9.84
CA GLU A 73 16.85 -11.37 9.28
C GLU A 73 16.84 -12.79 8.73
N MET A 74 17.00 -12.90 7.41
CA MET A 74 16.98 -14.18 6.71
C MET A 74 18.16 -15.00 7.23
N THR A 75 17.95 -15.77 8.29
CA THR A 75 18.69 -17.00 8.49
C THR A 75 18.09 -17.99 7.49
N GLU A 76 18.92 -18.51 6.61
CA GLU A 76 18.59 -19.31 5.41
C GLU A 76 17.89 -20.66 5.69
N GLU A 77 17.45 -20.91 6.91
CA GLU A 77 16.85 -22.18 7.32
C GLU A 77 15.36 -21.97 7.62
N GLU A 78 14.52 -22.80 7.00
CA GLU A 78 13.04 -22.79 6.98
C GLU A 78 12.40 -21.90 5.88
N GLN A 79 12.63 -22.28 4.63
CA GLN A 79 11.77 -21.93 3.49
C GLN A 79 10.55 -22.87 3.46
N GLU A 80 9.56 -22.66 4.34
CA GLU A 80 8.19 -22.94 3.89
C GLU A 80 7.83 -21.92 2.80
N PRO A 81 7.10 -22.31 1.74
CA PRO A 81 6.67 -21.37 0.71
C PRO A 81 5.87 -20.26 1.37
N GLN A 82 6.47 -19.08 1.49
CA GLN A 82 5.82 -17.96 2.14
C GLN A 82 4.54 -17.62 1.37
N PRO A 83 3.40 -17.41 2.05
CA PRO A 83 2.13 -17.14 1.37
C PRO A 83 2.25 -15.90 0.47
N GLN A 84 1.65 -15.97 -0.71
CA GLN A 84 1.58 -14.87 -1.68
C GLN A 84 0.87 -13.66 -1.06
N PRO A 85 1.42 -12.43 -1.18
CA PRO A 85 0.70 -11.24 -0.74
C PRO A 85 -0.61 -11.14 -1.54
N GLN A 86 -1.73 -10.91 -0.87
CA GLN A 86 -3.01 -10.72 -1.56
C GLN A 86 -3.25 -9.24 -1.86
N LEU A 87 -2.72 -8.37 -1.01
CA LEU A 87 -2.73 -6.91 -1.16
C LEU A 87 -1.32 -6.38 -0.95
N ALA A 88 -0.89 -5.50 -1.84
CA ALA A 88 0.32 -4.71 -1.69
C ALA A 88 0.00 -3.21 -1.78
N PHE A 89 0.53 -2.41 -0.86
CA PHE A 89 0.66 -0.97 -1.00
C PHE A 89 2.08 -0.66 -1.46
N MET A 90 2.21 0.14 -2.51
CA MET A 90 3.50 0.59 -3.02
C MET A 90 3.57 2.11 -2.96
N LEU A 91 4.39 2.60 -2.04
CA LEU A 91 4.51 3.99 -1.69
C LEU A 91 5.64 4.64 -2.48
N TRP A 92 5.32 5.70 -3.19
CA TRP A 92 6.25 6.43 -4.06
C TRP A 92 6.34 7.88 -3.64
N GLN A 93 7.55 8.43 -3.61
CA GLN A 93 7.69 9.88 -3.63
C GLN A 93 7.20 10.42 -4.98
N ALA A 94 6.46 11.54 -4.95
CA ALA A 94 5.91 12.15 -6.16
C ALA A 94 6.98 12.46 -7.22
N THR A 95 8.16 12.87 -6.76
CA THR A 95 9.36 13.18 -7.54
C THR A 95 9.98 11.94 -8.19
N THR A 96 10.14 10.86 -7.44
CA THR A 96 10.59 9.56 -7.96
C THR A 96 9.65 9.05 -9.04
N LEU A 97 8.34 9.11 -8.79
CA LEU A 97 7.36 8.66 -9.79
C LEU A 97 7.43 9.49 -11.06
N LYS A 98 7.61 10.82 -10.96
CA LYS A 98 7.79 11.70 -12.12
C LYS A 98 9.03 11.34 -12.94
N HIS A 99 10.14 11.01 -12.29
CA HIS A 99 11.36 10.56 -12.97
C HIS A 99 11.14 9.23 -13.72
N LEU A 100 10.47 8.27 -13.10
CA LEU A 100 10.20 6.97 -13.73
C LEU A 100 9.25 7.06 -14.92
N MET A 101 8.39 8.08 -14.96
CA MET A 101 7.50 8.34 -16.10
C MET A 101 8.20 9.00 -17.30
N GLN A 102 9.52 9.19 -17.25
CA GLN A 102 10.30 9.52 -18.45
C GLN A 102 10.41 8.27 -19.33
N TRP A 103 10.06 8.39 -20.62
CA TRP A 103 9.90 7.28 -21.56
C TRP A 103 11.09 6.31 -21.61
N ASP A 104 12.31 6.81 -21.41
CA ASP A 104 13.55 6.03 -21.49
C ASP A 104 13.71 5.01 -20.35
N HIS A 105 12.85 5.06 -19.31
CA HIS A 105 12.95 4.19 -18.12
C HIS A 105 11.73 3.28 -17.91
N LEU A 106 10.77 3.28 -18.84
CA LEU A 106 9.49 2.59 -18.69
C LEU A 106 9.62 1.06 -18.61
N ASP A 107 10.33 0.46 -19.57
CA ASP A 107 10.50 -1.00 -19.66
C ASP A 107 11.30 -1.53 -18.48
N GLU A 108 12.34 -0.79 -18.07
CA GLU A 108 13.14 -1.12 -16.88
C GLU A 108 12.28 -1.04 -15.61
N THR A 109 11.40 -0.04 -15.51
CA THR A 109 10.48 0.10 -14.38
C THR A 109 9.52 -1.07 -14.29
N LEU A 110 8.88 -1.47 -15.39
CA LEU A 110 7.98 -2.62 -15.42
C LEU A 110 8.70 -3.93 -15.07
N TRP A 111 9.91 -4.12 -15.60
CA TRP A 111 10.74 -5.27 -15.27
C TRP A 111 11.10 -5.31 -13.77
N ASN A 112 11.55 -4.18 -13.23
CA ASN A 112 11.91 -4.05 -11.82
C ASN A 112 10.71 -4.36 -10.93
N LEU A 113 9.53 -3.80 -11.24
CA LEU A 113 8.29 -4.08 -10.52
C LEU A 113 7.93 -5.56 -10.49
N ARG A 114 8.08 -6.26 -11.62
CA ARG A 114 7.87 -7.72 -11.66
C ARG A 114 8.85 -8.47 -10.77
N SER A 115 10.10 -8.00 -10.66
CA SER A 115 11.12 -8.62 -9.81
C SER A 115 10.89 -8.40 -8.31
N LEU A 116 10.19 -7.33 -7.93
CA LEU A 116 9.84 -7.05 -6.53
C LEU A 116 8.81 -8.03 -5.95
N PHE A 117 8.05 -8.71 -6.82
CA PHE A 117 7.04 -9.68 -6.42
C PHE A 117 7.38 -11.07 -6.96
N PRO A 118 8.08 -11.92 -6.18
CA PRO A 118 8.28 -13.33 -6.53
C PRO A 118 6.96 -14.06 -6.81
N SER A 119 5.86 -13.58 -6.21
CA SER A 119 4.50 -13.95 -6.56
C SER A 119 3.65 -12.68 -6.58
N MET A 120 3.04 -12.38 -7.73
CA MET A 120 2.28 -11.15 -7.94
C MET A 120 1.10 -11.04 -6.97
N PRO A 121 0.87 -9.89 -6.32
CA PRO A 121 -0.32 -9.75 -5.51
C PRO A 121 -1.60 -9.77 -6.35
N ALA A 122 -2.73 -10.08 -5.73
CA ALA A 122 -4.02 -9.96 -6.41
C ALA A 122 -4.44 -8.48 -6.54
N VAL A 123 -4.08 -7.66 -5.54
CA VAL A 123 -4.29 -6.22 -5.52
C VAL A 123 -2.99 -5.47 -5.30
N LEU A 124 -2.78 -4.41 -6.08
CA LEU A 124 -1.75 -3.40 -5.85
C LEU A 124 -2.39 -2.02 -5.73
N VAL A 125 -2.13 -1.33 -4.63
CA VAL A 125 -2.48 0.09 -4.47
C VAL A 125 -1.22 0.92 -4.62
N LEU A 126 -1.17 1.70 -5.70
CA LEU A 126 -0.12 2.69 -5.95
C LEU A 126 -0.41 3.93 -5.11
N VAL A 127 0.45 4.19 -4.13
CA VAL A 127 0.30 5.32 -3.22
C VAL A 127 1.38 6.34 -3.52
N VAL A 128 0.98 7.56 -3.85
CA VAL A 128 1.95 8.67 -3.94
C VAL A 128 1.96 9.45 -2.65
N ILE A 129 3.14 9.56 -2.05
CA ILE A 129 3.38 10.35 -0.86
C ILE A 129 3.43 11.82 -1.27
N GLN A 130 2.50 12.60 -0.75
CA GLN A 130 2.44 14.04 -0.88
C GLN A 130 2.58 14.68 0.51
N PRO A 131 3.81 15.00 0.95
CA PRO A 131 4.03 15.58 2.28
C PRO A 131 3.54 17.03 2.39
N ASP A 132 3.41 17.75 1.27
CA ASP A 132 2.85 19.10 1.22
C ASP A 132 1.64 19.14 0.27
N PRO A 133 0.40 19.26 0.80
CA PRO A 133 -0.81 19.30 -0.01
C PRO A 133 -0.93 20.58 -0.87
N GLN A 134 -0.15 21.62 -0.58
CA GLN A 134 -0.11 22.86 -1.39
C GLN A 134 0.82 22.74 -2.61
N ARG A 135 1.65 21.70 -2.67
CA ARG A 135 2.56 21.45 -3.81
C ARG A 135 1.79 20.83 -4.97
N GLN A 136 2.02 21.35 -6.18
CA GLN A 136 1.26 21.08 -7.41
C GLN A 136 0.72 19.64 -7.55
N PRO A 137 -0.58 19.40 -7.33
CA PRO A 137 -1.17 18.07 -7.35
C PRO A 137 -1.33 17.51 -8.78
N GLU A 138 -1.50 18.38 -9.79
CA GLU A 138 -1.90 17.98 -11.14
C GLU A 138 -0.88 17.06 -11.82
N GLN A 139 0.41 17.43 -11.81
CA GLN A 139 1.47 16.63 -12.43
C GLN A 139 1.69 15.30 -11.69
N THR A 140 1.48 15.28 -10.38
CA THR A 140 1.63 14.08 -9.55
C THR A 140 0.51 13.10 -9.83
N VAL A 141 -0.73 13.60 -9.91
CA VAL A 141 -1.91 12.81 -10.29
C VAL A 141 -1.77 12.26 -11.71
N GLU A 142 -1.20 13.03 -12.65
CA GLU A 142 -0.95 12.56 -14.00
C GLU A 142 0.08 11.42 -14.04
N ALA A 143 1.22 11.57 -13.34
CA ALA A 143 2.22 10.51 -13.24
C ALA A 143 1.65 9.23 -12.60
N LEU A 144 0.83 9.39 -11.57
CA LEU A 144 0.14 8.29 -10.89
C LEU A 144 -0.84 7.55 -11.81
N ARG A 145 -1.68 8.29 -12.54
CA ARG A 145 -2.61 7.70 -13.52
C ARG A 145 -1.88 6.97 -14.64
N ARG A 146 -0.77 7.53 -15.12
CA ARG A 146 0.06 6.87 -16.15
C ARG A 146 0.62 5.55 -15.63
N MET A 147 1.20 5.54 -14.43
CA MET A 147 1.69 4.30 -13.81
C MET A 147 0.58 3.27 -13.63
N GLN A 148 -0.58 3.68 -13.12
CA GLN A 148 -1.73 2.79 -12.97
C GLN A 148 -2.10 2.14 -14.31
N CYS A 149 -2.26 2.94 -15.38
CA CYS A 149 -2.58 2.44 -16.72
C CYS A 149 -1.53 1.47 -17.26
N LEU A 150 -0.25 1.73 -16.99
CA LEU A 150 0.85 0.86 -17.41
C LEU A 150 0.81 -0.49 -16.70
N LEU A 151 0.57 -0.50 -15.39
CA LEU A 151 0.49 -1.74 -14.62
C LEU A 151 -0.77 -2.54 -14.95
N ASP A 152 -1.92 -1.87 -15.10
CA ASP A 152 -3.15 -2.51 -15.57
C ASP A 152 -2.96 -3.17 -16.95
N GLY A 153 -2.21 -2.52 -17.85
CA GLY A 153 -1.90 -3.07 -19.17
C GLY A 153 -0.87 -4.21 -19.15
N ALA A 154 0.09 -4.15 -18.22
CA ALA A 154 1.18 -5.12 -18.12
C ALA A 154 0.81 -6.40 -17.34
N PHE A 155 -0.16 -6.33 -16.42
CA PHE A 155 -0.48 -7.41 -15.49
C PHE A 155 -1.98 -7.76 -15.49
N GLN A 156 -2.38 -8.71 -16.35
CA GLN A 156 -3.80 -9.08 -16.57
C GLN A 156 -4.55 -9.60 -15.33
N GLU A 157 -3.84 -10.19 -14.36
CA GLU A 157 -4.44 -10.77 -13.14
C GLU A 157 -4.35 -9.85 -11.92
N LEU A 158 -3.75 -8.66 -12.08
CA LEU A 158 -3.54 -7.70 -11.02
C LEU A 158 -4.59 -6.60 -11.09
N VAL A 159 -5.29 -6.34 -9.99
CA VAL A 159 -6.12 -5.14 -9.87
C VAL A 159 -5.27 -4.00 -9.33
N VAL A 160 -5.11 -2.92 -10.10
CA VAL A 160 -4.35 -1.75 -9.70
C VAL A 160 -5.28 -0.59 -9.38
N GLU A 161 -5.18 -0.06 -8.17
CA GLU A 161 -5.81 1.19 -7.77
C GLU A 161 -4.74 2.20 -7.38
N ALA A 162 -5.10 3.48 -7.40
CA ALA A 162 -4.17 4.55 -7.09
C ALA A 162 -4.76 5.53 -6.07
N ALA A 163 -3.89 6.07 -5.22
CA ALA A 163 -4.24 7.04 -4.19
C ALA A 163 -3.10 8.02 -3.92
N VAL A 164 -3.47 9.23 -3.51
CA VAL A 164 -2.54 10.19 -2.90
C VAL A 164 -2.62 10.06 -1.38
N TYR A 165 -1.47 9.97 -0.73
CA TYR A 165 -1.35 9.90 0.72
C TYR A 165 -0.57 11.10 1.23
N SER A 166 -1.17 11.83 2.17
CA SER A 166 -0.51 12.90 2.92
C SER A 166 -0.41 12.47 4.38
N PRO A 167 0.81 12.23 4.91
CA PRO A 167 0.99 11.74 6.27
C PRO A 167 0.25 12.57 7.32
N GLY A 168 -0.53 11.90 8.18
CA GLY A 168 -1.33 12.54 9.22
C GLY A 168 -2.50 13.41 8.74
N GLN A 169 -2.82 13.42 7.43
CA GLN A 169 -3.98 14.13 6.90
C GLN A 169 -5.16 13.15 6.71
N PRO A 170 -6.31 13.37 7.36
CA PRO A 170 -7.48 12.48 7.26
C PRO A 170 -7.93 12.22 5.83
N ASP A 171 -7.96 13.25 4.98
CA ASP A 171 -8.39 13.12 3.58
C ASP A 171 -7.49 12.16 2.78
N GLY A 172 -6.17 12.21 3.01
CA GLY A 172 -5.21 11.31 2.35
C GLY A 172 -5.32 9.87 2.84
N ILE A 173 -5.57 9.67 4.14
CA ILE A 173 -5.80 8.34 4.71
C ILE A 173 -7.07 7.73 4.08
N LEU A 174 -8.17 8.49 4.08
CA LEU A 174 -9.45 8.09 3.52
C LEU A 174 -9.36 7.78 2.02
N GLU A 175 -8.55 8.52 1.26
CA GLU A 175 -8.33 8.24 -0.16
C GLU A 175 -7.69 6.86 -0.37
N VAL A 176 -6.67 6.53 0.43
CA VAL A 176 -6.01 5.22 0.38
C VAL A 176 -6.96 4.10 0.80
N GLU A 177 -7.73 4.28 1.87
CA GLU A 177 -8.75 3.31 2.29
C GLU A 177 -9.77 3.05 1.18
N ARG A 178 -10.28 4.10 0.54
CA ARG A 178 -11.22 3.99 -0.58
C ARG A 178 -10.59 3.23 -1.76
N ALA A 179 -9.34 3.52 -2.10
CA ALA A 179 -8.62 2.83 -3.18
C ALA A 179 -8.45 1.34 -2.89
N ALA A 180 -8.00 0.99 -1.68
CA ALA A 180 -7.88 -0.40 -1.23
C ALA A 180 -9.24 -1.11 -1.25
N CYS A 181 -10.30 -0.49 -0.73
CA CYS A 181 -11.65 -1.04 -0.76
C CYS A 181 -12.17 -1.26 -2.18
N ARG A 182 -11.92 -0.35 -3.13
CA ARG A 182 -12.30 -0.54 -4.53
C ARG A 182 -11.61 -1.77 -5.12
N ALA A 183 -10.28 -1.85 -5.00
CA ALA A 183 -9.55 -2.96 -5.58
C ALA A 183 -9.87 -4.31 -4.94
N LEU A 184 -9.97 -4.37 -3.61
CA LEU A 184 -10.35 -5.58 -2.89
C LEU A 184 -11.73 -6.08 -3.32
N ARG A 185 -12.71 -5.18 -3.46
CA ARG A 185 -14.04 -5.57 -3.95
C ARG A 185 -13.98 -6.15 -5.37
N GLU A 186 -13.17 -5.59 -6.28
CA GLU A 186 -13.02 -6.14 -7.63
C GLU A 186 -12.45 -7.57 -7.61
N VAL A 187 -11.43 -7.83 -6.78
CA VAL A 187 -10.87 -9.19 -6.65
C VAL A 187 -11.86 -10.16 -6.00
N LEU A 188 -12.63 -9.71 -5.00
CA LEU A 188 -13.58 -10.55 -4.27
C LEU A 188 -14.85 -10.85 -5.06
N LYS A 189 -15.30 -9.95 -5.96
CA LYS A 189 -16.45 -10.20 -6.86
C LYS A 189 -16.29 -11.46 -7.72
N GLY A 190 -15.07 -11.88 -8.00
CA GLY A 190 -14.78 -13.07 -8.81
C GLY A 190 -14.63 -14.38 -8.04
N ARG A 191 -14.77 -14.41 -6.70
CA ARG A 191 -14.38 -15.58 -5.88
C ARG A 191 -15.38 -15.87 -4.74
N GLU A 192 -16.00 -17.05 -4.76
CA GLU A 192 -16.99 -17.53 -3.77
C GLU A 192 -16.53 -17.37 -2.30
N GLU A 193 -17.49 -17.00 -1.44
CA GLU A 193 -17.29 -16.74 -0.01
C GLU A 193 -16.86 -18.00 0.74
N ILE A 194 -15.81 -17.87 1.55
CA ILE A 194 -15.44 -18.89 2.54
C ILE A 194 -15.97 -18.39 3.88
N THR A 195 -16.92 -19.11 4.47
CA THR A 195 -17.47 -18.78 5.78
C THR A 195 -16.64 -19.46 6.86
N SER A 196 -15.58 -18.81 7.34
CA SER A 196 -14.90 -19.21 8.58
C SER A 196 -15.21 -18.20 9.68
N GLN A 197 -15.47 -18.68 10.90
CA GLN A 197 -15.86 -17.86 12.06
C GLN A 197 -14.71 -17.58 13.03
N ASP A 198 -13.49 -18.04 12.72
CA ASP A 198 -12.32 -17.80 13.57
C ASP A 198 -11.72 -16.40 13.29
N PRO A 199 -11.21 -15.70 14.31
CA PRO A 199 -10.54 -14.41 14.11
C PRO A 199 -9.28 -14.62 13.28
N VAL A 200 -9.23 -14.02 12.09
CA VAL A 200 -8.11 -14.27 11.18
C VAL A 200 -7.02 -13.24 11.32
N THR A 201 -5.80 -13.75 11.43
CA THR A 201 -4.60 -12.93 11.62
C THR A 201 -4.10 -12.46 10.26
N ILE A 202 -4.25 -11.17 9.96
CA ILE A 202 -3.55 -10.54 8.83
C ILE A 202 -2.07 -10.37 9.19
N TRP A 203 -1.20 -10.75 8.27
CA TRP A 203 0.24 -10.53 8.38
C TRP A 203 0.63 -9.30 7.59
N LEU A 204 1.07 -8.25 8.29
CA LEU A 204 1.65 -7.07 7.67
C LEU A 204 3.16 -7.24 7.55
N SER A 205 3.69 -7.01 6.35
CA SER A 205 5.13 -6.93 6.09
C SER A 205 5.46 -5.52 5.61
N LEU A 206 6.44 -4.87 6.24
CA LEU A 206 6.96 -3.56 5.84
C LEU A 206 8.33 -3.75 5.20
N THR A 207 8.55 -3.14 4.03
CA THR A 207 9.84 -3.22 3.33
C THR A 207 10.17 -1.92 2.61
N THR A 208 11.46 -1.63 2.46
CA THR A 208 11.97 -0.57 1.60
C THR A 208 12.64 -1.18 0.39
N CYS A 209 12.43 -0.59 -0.79
CA CYS A 209 13.02 -1.06 -2.03
C CYS A 209 13.73 0.11 -2.73
N ASP A 210 15.03 -0.05 -2.98
CA ASP A 210 15.80 0.93 -3.75
C ASP A 210 15.35 0.88 -5.21
N THR A 211 14.95 2.03 -5.74
CA THR A 211 14.51 2.17 -7.14
C THR A 211 15.63 1.91 -8.16
N ARG A 212 16.89 1.83 -7.74
CA ARG A 212 18.07 1.52 -8.58
C ARG A 212 18.23 0.06 -8.98
N TYR A 213 17.21 -0.78 -8.83
CA TYR A 213 17.34 -2.25 -8.92
C TYR A 213 17.84 -2.83 -10.27
N ARG A 214 18.30 -2.02 -11.26
CA ARG A 214 19.18 -2.54 -12.32
C ARG A 214 20.08 -1.62 -13.17
N ARG A 215 20.64 -0.49 -12.71
CA ARG A 215 21.80 0.10 -13.45
C ARG A 215 23.09 -0.72 -13.35
N GLN A 216 23.15 -1.77 -12.52
CA GLN A 216 24.40 -2.50 -12.27
C GLN A 216 24.65 -3.73 -13.16
N PHE A 217 23.73 -4.13 -14.04
CA PHE A 217 23.98 -5.27 -14.93
C PHE A 217 24.65 -4.90 -16.26
N GLU A 218 24.87 -3.61 -16.55
CA GLU A 218 25.60 -3.17 -17.75
C GLU A 218 27.05 -2.73 -17.48
N ASP A 219 27.41 -2.38 -16.23
CA ASP A 219 28.79 -1.96 -15.90
C ASP A 219 29.74 -3.12 -15.54
N GLY A 220 29.29 -4.38 -15.66
CA GLY A 220 30.05 -5.58 -15.30
C GLY A 220 30.69 -6.34 -16.47
N LEU A 221 30.57 -5.85 -17.71
CA LEU A 221 31.15 -6.45 -18.91
C LEU A 221 31.71 -5.37 -19.84
N SER A 222 32.87 -4.81 -19.49
CA SER A 222 33.78 -4.15 -20.43
C SER A 222 35.23 -4.41 -20.04
#